data_AF-A0AA42SSR5-F1
#
_entry.id   AF-A0AA42SSR5-F1
#
_cell.length_a   1.000
_cell.length_b   1.000
_cell.length_c   1.000
_cell.angle_alpha   90.00
_cell.angle_beta   90.00
_cell.angle_gamma   90.00
#
_symmetry.space_group_name_H-M   'P 1'
#
loop_
_entity.id
_entity.type
_entity.pdbx_description
1 polymer ?
#
loop_
_entity_poly.entity_id
_entity_poly.type
_entity_poly.pdbx_seq_one_letter_code
_entity_poly.pdbx_strand_id
1 'polypeptide(L)'
;MKMAKPSGLDIQAAEELLQILQLIDARFGGPWGIPEATDNLAALLEGGEEEFDADNTTHLQTLYNNLASLLRNAPNFHGRVISGMCHVIMYEKNQIIDPESDCIDLHPRFEQLAKDANRYRWLRARDLDTITCGGVFAGLTPDNLVLNGEDLDAAVDAALAAQQPSEVAA
;
A
#
# COMPACT_ATOMS: atom_id res chain seq x y z
N MET A 1 -4.65 10.85 6.54
CA MET A 1 -6.05 10.41 6.32
C MET A 1 -6.10 8.92 6.63
N LYS A 2 -7.03 8.46 7.48
CA LYS A 2 -7.23 7.02 7.71
C LYS A 2 -8.36 6.53 6.79
N MET A 3 -8.16 5.38 6.16
CA MET A 3 -9.11 4.75 5.26
C MET A 3 -9.42 3.35 5.77
N ALA A 4 -10.70 2.97 5.82
CA ALA A 4 -11.12 1.64 6.22
C ALA A 4 -10.64 0.58 5.22
N LYS A 5 -10.41 -0.65 5.69
CA LYS A 5 -10.16 -1.80 4.81
C LYS A 5 -11.43 -2.08 3.99
N PRO A 6 -11.29 -2.49 2.71
CA PRO A 6 -12.39 -3.06 1.95
C PRO A 6 -12.97 -4.27 2.69
N SER A 7 -14.29 -4.32 2.81
CA SER A 7 -15.00 -5.49 3.29
C SER A 7 -14.97 -6.62 2.25
N GLY A 8 -15.38 -7.83 2.64
CA GLY A 8 -15.53 -8.94 1.69
C GLY A 8 -16.54 -8.62 0.57
N LEU A 9 -17.57 -7.84 0.85
CA LEU A 9 -18.55 -7.39 -0.15
C LEU A 9 -17.92 -6.40 -1.14
N ASP A 10 -17.08 -5.49 -0.66
CA ASP A 10 -16.36 -4.54 -1.52
C ASP A 10 -15.41 -5.28 -2.47
N ILE A 11 -14.69 -6.28 -1.95
CA ILE A 11 -13.78 -7.13 -2.75
C ILE A 11 -14.57 -7.90 -3.81
N GLN A 12 -15.70 -8.51 -3.45
CA GLN A 12 -16.53 -9.25 -4.41
C GLN A 12 -17.08 -8.33 -5.51
N ALA A 13 -17.61 -7.16 -5.15
CA ALA A 13 -18.10 -6.19 -6.13
C ALA A 13 -16.99 -5.70 -7.07
N ALA A 14 -15.78 -5.51 -6.53
CA ALA A 14 -14.62 -5.12 -7.32
C ALA A 14 -14.15 -6.24 -8.27
N GLU A 15 -14.23 -7.50 -7.87
CA GLU A 15 -13.95 -8.66 -8.71
C GLU A 15 -14.96 -8.78 -9.87
N GLU A 16 -16.25 -8.57 -9.61
CA GLU A 16 -17.29 -8.56 -10.65
C GLU A 16 -17.04 -7.44 -11.67
N LEU A 17 -16.73 -6.23 -11.20
CA LEU A 17 -16.35 -5.11 -12.07
C LEU A 17 -15.10 -5.42 -12.90
N LEU A 18 -14.08 -6.03 -12.27
CA LEU A 18 -12.86 -6.46 -12.95
C LEU A 18 -13.17 -7.43 -14.10
N GLN A 19 -14.04 -8.42 -13.87
CA GLN A 19 -14.47 -9.37 -14.91
C GLN A 19 -15.18 -8.67 -16.08
N ILE A 20 -16.09 -7.74 -15.78
CA ILE A 20 -16.80 -6.96 -16.81
C ILE A 20 -15.79 -6.17 -17.67
N LEU A 21 -14.86 -5.47 -17.03
CA LEU A 21 -13.85 -4.69 -17.74
C LEU A 21 -12.91 -5.56 -18.59
N GLN A 22 -12.55 -6.75 -18.11
CA GLN A 22 -11.76 -7.71 -18.88
C GLN A 22 -12.51 -8.23 -20.11
N LEU A 23 -13.83 -8.48 -20.00
CA LEU A 23 -14.65 -8.87 -21.14
C LEU A 23 -14.68 -7.79 -22.21
N ILE A 24 -14.75 -6.51 -21.81
CA ILE A 24 -14.71 -5.37 -22.72
C ILE A 24 -13.29 -5.18 -23.30
N ASP A 25 -12.24 -5.41 -22.51
CA ASP A 25 -10.83 -5.24 -22.91
C ASP A 25 -10.24 -6.45 -23.69
N ALA A 26 -11.01 -7.52 -23.92
CA ALA A 26 -10.55 -8.75 -24.59
C ALA A 26 -9.93 -8.54 -26.00
N ARG A 27 -10.00 -7.32 -26.55
CA ARG A 27 -9.34 -6.90 -27.79
C ARG A 27 -8.02 -6.12 -27.60
N PHE A 28 -7.40 -6.21 -26.43
CA PHE A 28 -6.08 -5.64 -26.12
C PHE A 28 -6.01 -4.11 -26.36
N GLY A 29 -6.60 -3.35 -25.44
CA GLY A 29 -6.71 -1.90 -25.53
C GLY A 29 -8.13 -1.44 -25.83
N GLY A 30 -9.15 -2.13 -25.32
CA GLY A 30 -10.55 -1.73 -25.45
C GLY A 30 -11.13 -1.80 -26.87
N PRO A 31 -12.46 -1.66 -27.00
CA PRO A 31 -13.10 -1.67 -28.30
C PRO A 31 -12.91 -0.32 -29.03
N TRP A 32 -13.24 -0.26 -30.32
CA TRP A 32 -13.28 1.02 -31.05
C TRP A 32 -14.50 1.85 -30.62
N GLY A 33 -14.30 3.17 -30.56
CA GLY A 33 -15.40 4.09 -30.28
C GLY A 33 -16.41 4.16 -31.43
N ILE A 34 -17.66 4.46 -31.08
CA ILE A 34 -18.75 4.77 -32.00
C ILE A 34 -18.54 6.20 -32.51
N PRO A 35 -18.36 6.43 -33.83
CA PRO A 35 -18.03 7.74 -34.38
C PRO A 35 -19.03 8.85 -34.04
N GLU A 36 -20.30 8.50 -33.87
CA GLU A 36 -21.42 9.41 -33.67
C GLU A 36 -21.58 9.90 -32.22
N ALA A 37 -20.85 9.32 -31.27
CA ALA A 37 -20.97 9.63 -29.85
C ALA A 37 -19.69 10.27 -29.28
N THR A 38 -19.85 11.19 -28.33
CA THR A 38 -18.73 11.73 -27.53
C THR A 38 -18.16 10.65 -26.60
N ASP A 39 -16.91 10.80 -26.14
CA ASP A 39 -16.22 9.87 -25.24
C ASP A 39 -16.10 10.40 -23.81
N ASN A 40 -16.87 11.42 -23.44
CA ASN A 40 -16.89 11.99 -22.09
C ASN A 40 -18.32 12.07 -21.56
N LEU A 41 -18.69 11.09 -20.73
CA LEU A 41 -20.03 11.00 -20.14
C LEU A 41 -20.31 12.13 -19.15
N ALA A 42 -19.33 12.51 -18.33
CA ALA A 42 -19.50 13.59 -17.37
C ALA A 42 -19.83 14.92 -18.09
N ALA A 43 -19.12 15.23 -19.17
CA ALA A 43 -19.37 16.41 -19.98
C ALA A 43 -20.74 16.36 -20.71
N LEU A 44 -21.20 15.17 -21.09
CA LEU A 44 -22.54 15.00 -21.69
C LEU A 44 -23.64 15.39 -20.69
N LEU A 45 -23.53 14.92 -19.44
CA LEU A 45 -24.51 15.18 -18.38
C LEU A 45 -24.49 16.67 -17.95
N GLU A 46 -23.31 17.25 -17.77
CA GLU A 46 -23.16 18.69 -17.49
C GLU A 46 -23.81 19.59 -18.58
N GLY A 47 -23.95 19.07 -19.81
CA GLY A 47 -24.47 19.79 -20.97
C GLY A 47 -25.98 19.86 -21.13
N GLY A 48 -26.77 19.23 -20.25
CA GLY A 48 -28.24 19.35 -20.31
C GLY A 48 -29.08 18.23 -19.68
N GLU A 49 -28.47 17.18 -19.10
CA GLU A 49 -29.19 16.10 -18.42
C GLU A 49 -28.58 15.88 -17.03
N GLU A 50 -29.36 16.08 -15.97
CA GLU A 50 -28.86 15.99 -14.58
C GLU A 50 -28.44 14.56 -14.18
N GLU A 51 -28.92 13.53 -14.90
CA GLU A 51 -28.72 12.11 -14.58
C GLU A 51 -28.55 11.23 -15.83
N PHE A 52 -27.95 10.05 -15.64
CA PHE A 52 -27.79 9.07 -16.70
C PHE A 52 -29.11 8.33 -17.00
N ASP A 53 -29.70 8.60 -18.17
CA ASP A 53 -30.78 7.78 -18.73
C ASP A 53 -30.26 6.52 -19.45
N ALA A 54 -30.64 5.34 -18.94
CA ALA A 54 -30.27 4.04 -19.50
C ALA A 54 -31.08 3.64 -20.75
N ASP A 55 -32.22 4.29 -21.02
CA ASP A 55 -33.02 4.10 -22.22
C ASP A 55 -32.58 5.05 -23.36
N ASN A 56 -31.83 6.11 -23.02
CA ASN A 56 -31.25 7.04 -23.98
C ASN A 56 -30.06 6.42 -24.73
N THR A 57 -30.22 6.25 -26.04
CA THR A 57 -29.18 5.66 -26.90
C THR A 57 -27.89 6.48 -26.92
N THR A 58 -27.97 7.82 -26.91
CA THR A 58 -26.78 8.67 -26.88
C THR A 58 -25.99 8.48 -25.58
N HIS A 59 -26.68 8.34 -24.44
CA HIS A 59 -26.05 8.08 -23.15
C HIS A 59 -25.30 6.75 -23.14
N LEU A 60 -25.95 5.67 -23.59
CA LEU A 60 -25.33 4.35 -23.68
C LEU A 60 -24.09 4.36 -24.60
N GLN A 61 -24.19 5.01 -25.76
CA GLN A 61 -23.07 5.11 -26.70
C GLN A 61 -21.92 5.95 -26.14
N THR A 62 -22.20 7.03 -25.41
CA THR A 62 -21.17 7.85 -24.76
C THR A 62 -20.52 7.13 -23.59
N LEU A 63 -21.28 6.41 -22.76
CA LEU A 63 -20.73 5.55 -21.72
C LEU A 63 -19.76 4.53 -22.31
N TYR A 64 -20.18 3.85 -23.38
CA TYR A 64 -19.34 2.90 -24.10
C TYR A 64 -18.06 3.54 -24.64
N ASN A 65 -18.15 4.72 -25.28
CA ASN A 65 -16.98 5.44 -25.80
C ASN A 65 -16.03 5.88 -24.68
N ASN A 66 -16.57 6.33 -23.55
CA ASN A 66 -15.78 6.73 -22.40
C ASN A 66 -15.02 5.54 -21.80
N LEU A 67 -15.67 4.40 -21.60
CA LEU A 67 -15.01 3.15 -21.18
C LEU A 67 -13.94 2.70 -22.19
N ALA A 68 -14.24 2.74 -23.48
CA ALA A 68 -13.31 2.38 -24.54
C ALA A 68 -12.08 3.31 -24.57
N SER A 69 -12.28 4.61 -24.34
CA SER A 69 -11.21 5.61 -24.23
C SER A 69 -10.29 5.31 -23.03
N LEU A 70 -10.86 5.01 -21.86
CA LEU A 70 -10.09 4.61 -20.66
C LEU A 70 -9.23 3.37 -20.91
N LEU A 71 -9.81 2.33 -21.52
CA LEU A 71 -9.12 1.07 -21.80
C LEU A 71 -8.01 1.21 -22.85
N ARG A 72 -8.19 2.05 -23.87
CA ARG A 72 -7.15 2.38 -24.87
C ARG A 72 -6.01 3.17 -24.26
N ASN A 73 -6.34 4.21 -23.48
CA ASN A 73 -5.35 5.15 -22.95
C ASN A 73 -4.45 4.50 -21.89
N ALA A 74 -5.00 3.57 -21.11
CA ALA A 74 -4.26 2.84 -20.09
C ALA A 74 -4.60 1.34 -20.10
N PRO A 75 -4.04 0.55 -21.02
CA PRO A 75 -4.35 -0.87 -21.13
C PRO A 75 -4.15 -1.62 -19.80
N ASN A 76 -5.13 -2.45 -19.43
CA ASN A 76 -5.14 -3.23 -18.20
C ASN A 76 -4.96 -2.40 -16.89
N PHE A 77 -5.34 -1.11 -16.87
CA PHE A 77 -5.25 -0.31 -15.64
C PHE A 77 -6.11 -0.92 -14.52
N HIS A 78 -7.31 -1.41 -14.87
CA HIS A 78 -8.26 -1.99 -13.94
C HIS A 78 -7.68 -3.24 -13.27
N GLY A 79 -6.94 -4.08 -13.99
CA GLY A 79 -6.21 -5.20 -13.41
C GLY A 79 -5.18 -4.71 -12.40
N ARG A 80 -4.33 -3.75 -12.77
CA ARG A 80 -3.28 -3.25 -11.84
C ARG A 80 -3.85 -2.57 -10.60
N VAL A 81 -4.93 -1.80 -10.75
CA VAL A 81 -5.53 -1.03 -9.66
C VAL A 81 -6.43 -1.91 -8.79
N ILE A 82 -7.44 -2.54 -9.38
CA ILE A 82 -8.42 -3.35 -8.64
C ILE A 82 -7.76 -4.64 -8.14
N SER A 83 -7.15 -5.41 -9.04
CA SER A 83 -6.51 -6.68 -8.64
C SER A 83 -5.31 -6.42 -7.72
N GLY A 84 -4.55 -5.35 -7.98
CA GLY A 84 -3.47 -4.93 -7.08
C GLY A 84 -3.96 -4.67 -5.66
N MET A 85 -5.05 -3.92 -5.49
CA MET A 85 -5.61 -3.69 -4.16
C MET A 85 -6.18 -4.99 -3.55
N CYS A 86 -7.05 -5.70 -4.27
CA CYS A 86 -7.81 -6.83 -3.71
C CYS A 86 -6.96 -8.09 -3.49
N HIS A 87 -6.02 -8.39 -4.40
CA HIS A 87 -5.29 -9.66 -4.41
C HIS A 87 -3.80 -9.52 -4.12
N VAL A 88 -3.27 -8.29 -4.00
CA VAL A 88 -1.88 -8.08 -3.57
C VAL A 88 -1.85 -7.39 -2.22
N ILE A 89 -2.44 -6.20 -2.10
CA ILE A 89 -2.40 -5.42 -0.85
C ILE A 89 -3.25 -6.09 0.23
N MET A 90 -4.49 -6.47 -0.09
CA MET A 90 -5.42 -7.11 0.84
C MET A 90 -5.18 -8.62 1.00
N TYR A 91 -4.25 -9.20 0.25
CA TYR A 91 -3.94 -10.62 0.39
C TYR A 91 -3.11 -10.85 1.66
N GLU A 92 -3.76 -11.40 2.69
CA GLU A 92 -3.20 -11.58 4.04
C GLU A 92 -1.83 -12.26 4.05
N LYS A 93 -1.61 -13.21 3.13
CA LYS A 93 -0.32 -13.93 3.04
C LYS A 93 0.85 -13.03 2.64
N ASN A 94 0.57 -11.93 1.96
CA ASN A 94 1.60 -10.94 1.64
C ASN A 94 1.98 -10.10 2.86
N GLN A 95 1.16 -10.09 3.93
CA GLN A 95 1.39 -9.37 5.18
C GLN A 95 1.78 -7.91 4.94
N ILE A 96 1.07 -7.25 4.02
CA ILE A 96 1.31 -5.82 3.72
C ILE A 96 0.53 -4.96 4.71
N ILE A 97 -0.72 -5.32 4.97
CA ILE A 97 -1.63 -4.60 5.86
C ILE A 97 -1.75 -5.35 7.20
N ASP A 98 -1.96 -4.60 8.28
CA ASP A 98 -2.22 -5.14 9.61
C ASP A 98 -3.56 -5.92 9.63
N PRO A 99 -3.55 -7.24 9.93
CA PRO A 99 -4.78 -8.02 10.01
C PRO A 99 -5.74 -7.51 11.09
N GLU A 100 -5.21 -6.96 12.19
CA GLU A 100 -6.00 -6.54 13.36
C GLU A 100 -6.52 -5.09 13.27
N SER A 101 -6.03 -4.30 12.31
CA SER A 101 -6.55 -2.94 12.10
C SER A 101 -7.76 -2.93 11.18
N ASP A 102 -8.82 -2.19 11.51
CA ASP A 102 -9.95 -1.95 10.61
C ASP A 102 -9.62 -0.99 9.46
N CYS A 103 -8.42 -0.40 9.46
CA CYS A 103 -7.95 0.55 8.46
C CYS A 103 -6.81 -0.03 7.61
N ILE A 104 -6.50 0.62 6.50
CA ILE A 104 -5.31 0.36 5.69
C ILE A 104 -4.08 0.86 6.44
N ASP A 105 -3.65 0.10 7.43
CA ASP A 105 -2.42 0.32 8.21
C ASP A 105 -1.36 -0.74 7.85
N LEU A 106 -0.09 -0.38 7.87
CA LEU A 106 0.99 -1.32 7.54
C LEU A 106 1.10 -2.44 8.58
N HIS A 107 1.39 -3.64 8.11
CA HIS A 107 1.58 -4.81 8.97
C HIS A 107 2.67 -4.55 10.03
N PRO A 108 2.47 -4.94 11.32
CA PRO A 108 3.41 -4.65 12.43
C PRO A 108 4.86 -5.11 12.17
N ARG A 109 5.04 -6.13 11.32
CA ARG A 109 6.36 -6.58 10.86
C ARG A 109 7.23 -5.45 10.30
N PHE A 110 6.65 -4.43 9.68
CA PHE A 110 7.43 -3.31 9.13
C PHE A 110 8.00 -2.43 10.24
N GLU A 111 7.26 -2.24 11.34
CA GLU A 111 7.79 -1.57 12.52
C GLU A 111 8.92 -2.41 13.16
N GLN A 112 8.74 -3.73 13.25
CA GLN A 112 9.79 -4.63 13.75
C GLN A 112 11.05 -4.57 12.87
N LEU A 113 10.90 -4.65 11.54
CA LEU A 113 12.01 -4.52 10.60
C LEU A 113 12.73 -3.17 10.72
N ALA A 114 11.98 -2.09 10.99
CA ALA A 114 12.57 -0.77 11.22
C ALA A 114 13.38 -0.73 12.52
N LYS A 115 12.88 -1.34 13.60
CA LYS A 115 13.60 -1.49 14.88
C LYS A 115 14.88 -2.30 14.69
N ASP A 116 14.80 -3.45 14.05
CA ASP A 116 15.96 -4.32 13.79
C ASP A 116 17.01 -3.61 12.93
N ALA A 117 16.57 -2.90 11.87
CA ALA A 117 17.46 -2.09 11.05
C ALA A 117 18.12 -0.95 11.83
N ASN A 118 17.40 -0.32 12.77
CA ASN A 118 17.95 0.72 13.63
C ASN A 118 19.01 0.16 14.58
N ARG A 119 18.73 -0.97 15.24
CA ARG A 119 19.69 -1.69 16.11
C ARG A 119 20.96 -2.04 15.35
N TYR A 120 20.83 -2.60 14.15
CA TYR A 120 21.96 -2.92 13.29
C TYR A 120 22.80 -1.68 12.93
N ARG A 121 22.15 -0.58 12.51
CA ARG A 121 22.85 0.66 12.18
C ARG A 121 23.59 1.23 13.39
N TRP A 122 22.98 1.17 14.57
CA TRP A 122 23.60 1.65 15.81
C TRP A 122 24.85 0.85 16.17
N LEU A 123 24.77 -0.49 16.12
CA LEU A 123 25.92 -1.38 16.34
C LEU A 123 27.04 -1.13 15.34
N ARG A 124 26.70 -0.99 14.05
CA ARG A 124 27.67 -0.73 12.97
C ARG A 124 28.40 0.61 13.14
N ALA A 125 27.78 1.60 13.76
CA ALA A 125 28.35 2.93 13.94
C ALA A 125 29.15 3.07 15.24
N ARG A 126 29.29 2.02 16.06
CA ARG A 126 30.05 2.10 17.31
C ARG A 126 31.53 2.34 17.03
N ASP A 127 32.10 3.23 17.85
CA ASP A 127 33.54 3.46 17.89
C ASP A 127 34.24 2.29 18.59
N LEU A 128 35.17 1.64 17.89
CA LEU A 128 35.90 0.48 18.40
C LEU A 128 36.86 0.84 19.53
N ASP A 129 37.25 2.11 19.66
CA ASP A 129 38.13 2.56 20.73
C ASP A 129 37.43 2.53 22.11
N THR A 130 36.09 2.41 22.12
CA THR A 130 35.29 2.31 23.36
C THR A 130 35.24 0.90 23.97
N ILE A 131 35.84 -0.10 23.33
CA ILE A 131 35.87 -1.49 23.83
C ILE A 131 36.43 -1.57 25.26
N THR A 132 37.42 -0.73 25.59
CA THR A 132 38.04 -0.67 26.93
C THR A 132 37.28 0.21 27.93
N CYS A 133 36.37 1.06 27.45
CA CYS A 133 35.62 2.03 28.25
C CYS A 133 34.16 1.60 28.54
N GLY A 134 33.76 0.43 28.03
CA GLY A 134 32.42 -0.13 28.19
C GLY A 134 31.46 0.22 27.05
N GLY A 135 30.60 -0.73 26.68
CA GLY A 135 29.67 -0.58 25.57
C GLY A 135 28.98 -1.88 25.19
N VAL A 136 27.94 -1.76 24.34
CA VAL A 136 27.21 -2.90 23.77
C VAL A 136 27.73 -3.17 22.36
N PHE A 137 28.28 -4.35 22.18
CA PHE A 137 28.63 -4.97 20.90
C PHE A 137 27.88 -6.30 20.81
N ALA A 138 28.23 -7.20 19.88
CA ALA A 138 27.83 -8.62 20.00
C ALA A 138 28.41 -9.33 21.26
N GLY A 139 29.02 -8.56 22.15
CA GLY A 139 29.17 -8.84 23.57
C GLY A 139 29.11 -7.54 24.39
N LEU A 140 28.91 -7.67 25.68
CA LEU A 140 28.98 -6.57 26.64
C LEU A 140 30.42 -6.37 27.08
N THR A 141 30.96 -5.17 26.90
CA THR A 141 32.25 -4.77 27.47
C THR A 141 32.03 -3.85 28.67
N PRO A 142 32.88 -3.89 29.72
CA PRO A 142 34.11 -4.69 29.87
C PRO A 142 33.90 -6.13 30.37
N ASP A 143 32.64 -6.53 30.64
CA ASP A 143 32.31 -7.81 31.29
C ASP A 143 32.62 -9.05 30.42
N ASN A 144 32.97 -8.86 29.15
CA ASN A 144 33.27 -9.90 28.15
C ASN A 144 32.15 -10.95 28.03
N LEU A 145 30.91 -10.53 28.23
CA LEU A 145 29.74 -11.39 28.09
C LEU A 145 29.31 -11.42 26.62
N VAL A 146 29.28 -12.60 25.99
CA VAL A 146 28.74 -12.75 24.63
C VAL A 146 27.21 -12.62 24.67
N LEU A 147 26.65 -11.72 23.86
CA LEU A 147 25.21 -11.50 23.75
C LEU A 147 24.72 -11.99 22.38
N ASN A 148 23.52 -12.57 22.33
CA ASN A 148 22.87 -12.98 21.09
C ASN A 148 21.35 -12.83 21.19
N GLY A 149 20.67 -12.91 20.04
CA GLY A 149 19.20 -12.90 19.97
C GLY A 149 18.57 -11.76 20.76
N GLU A 150 17.54 -12.10 21.54
CA GLU A 150 16.75 -11.15 22.32
C GLU A 150 17.56 -10.41 23.39
N ASP A 151 18.57 -11.06 23.98
CA ASP A 151 19.43 -10.43 25.00
C ASP A 151 20.28 -9.31 24.40
N LEU A 152 20.77 -9.49 23.17
CA LEU A 152 21.49 -8.45 22.44
C LEU A 152 20.56 -7.31 22.05
N ASP A 153 19.36 -7.63 21.56
CA ASP A 153 18.36 -6.64 21.16
C ASP A 153 17.97 -5.75 22.36
N ALA A 154 17.71 -6.35 23.52
CA ALA A 154 17.38 -5.63 24.75
C ALA A 154 18.52 -4.71 25.22
N ALA A 155 19.77 -5.18 25.14
CA ALA A 155 20.93 -4.38 25.51
C ALA A 155 21.13 -3.18 24.58
N VAL A 156 20.92 -3.36 23.27
CA VAL A 156 21.00 -2.27 22.29
C VAL A 156 19.87 -1.26 22.50
N ASP A 157 18.65 -1.72 22.73
CA ASP A 157 17.50 -0.83 23.01
C ASP A 157 17.72 0.00 24.27
N ALA A 158 18.24 -0.61 25.34
CA ALA A 158 18.58 0.10 26.56
C ALA A 158 19.65 1.18 26.33
N ALA A 159 20.69 0.86 25.54
CA ALA A 159 21.74 1.80 25.20
C ALA A 159 21.26 2.95 24.29
N LEU A 160 20.35 2.66 23.35
CA LEU A 160 19.69 3.66 22.51
C LEU A 160 18.83 4.61 23.33
N ALA A 161 18.02 4.08 24.25
CA ALA A 161 17.17 4.88 25.14
C ALA A 161 17.99 5.78 26.06
N ALA A 162 19.14 5.29 26.57
CA ALA A 162 20.05 6.08 27.40
C ALA A 162 20.77 7.22 26.63
N GLN A 163 20.87 7.12 25.30
CA GLN A 163 21.52 8.13 24.44
C GLN A 163 20.56 9.23 23.97
N GLN A 164 19.24 9.02 24.05
CA GLN A 164 18.28 10.08 23.76
C GLN A 164 18.28 11.10 24.91
N PRO A 165 18.66 12.37 24.69
CA PRO A 165 18.60 13.37 25.75
C PRO A 165 17.15 13.56 26.20
N SER A 166 16.94 13.73 27.51
CA SER A 166 15.62 13.97 28.09
C SER A 166 15.05 15.29 27.57
N GLU A 167 14.34 15.25 26.46
CA GLU A 167 13.64 16.41 25.90
C GLU A 167 12.28 16.60 26.60
N VAL A 168 12.27 16.65 27.94
CA VAL A 168 11.14 17.14 28.76
C VAL A 168 11.65 17.68 30.10
N ALA A 169 12.37 18.82 30.06
CA ALA A 169 12.56 19.68 31.22
C ALA A 169 12.98 21.09 30.79
N ALA A 170 12.04 21.85 30.20
CA ALA A 170 12.06 23.32 30.18
C ALA A 170 10.65 23.85 29.87
#